data_AF-A0AAN4Z7U0-F1
#
_entry.id   AF-A0AAN4Z7U0-F1
#
_cell.length_a   1.000
_cell.length_b   1.000
_cell.length_c   1.000
_cell.angle_alpha   90.00
_cell.angle_beta   90.00
_cell.angle_gamma   90.00
#
_symmetry.space_group_name_H-M   'P 1'
#
loop_
_entity.id
_entity.type
_entity.pdbx_description
1 polymer ?
#
loop_
_entity_poly.entity_id
_entity_poly.type
_entity_poly.pdbx_seq_one_letter_code
_entity_poly.pdbx_strand_id
1 'polypeptide(L)'
;RFPLSRIHEDCEVFCSVDDSILQMISSSNHPDLEKAKGYLKAIAERNLARRVAYVECSPNQNEMLRDIGKQCYKVAKNLQDQLTEEGKADGVIDDDVYVISRRIYSGLDGYRHPMSEALVYDNKEADPKPRRLDNLWLDFRASRHTTMVSFALYLSRALSEDTVDRLRDRFEKALANYGIEVQDRSNEGPSPKKRRENNN
;
A
#
# COMPACT_ATOMS: atom_id res chain seq x y z
N ARG A 1 -34.00 -4.30 0.21
CA ARG A 1 -32.77 -3.96 -0.54
C ARG A 1 -31.60 -4.31 0.38
N PHE A 2 -30.73 -5.24 -0.01
CA PHE A 2 -29.53 -5.60 0.76
C PHE A 2 -28.37 -4.66 0.38
N PRO A 3 -27.70 -4.00 1.35
CA PRO A 3 -26.55 -3.14 1.05
C PRO A 3 -25.29 -3.98 0.77
N LEU A 4 -24.43 -3.49 -0.15
CA LEU A 4 -23.19 -4.17 -0.53
C LEU A 4 -22.28 -4.48 0.68
N SER A 5 -22.31 -3.64 1.71
CA SER A 5 -21.53 -3.82 2.95
C SER A 5 -21.98 -5.01 3.81
N ARG A 6 -23.19 -5.55 3.60
CA ARG A 6 -23.79 -6.64 4.40
C ARG A 6 -24.08 -7.90 3.59
N ILE A 7 -23.58 -8.01 2.36
CA ILE A 7 -23.86 -9.17 1.50
C ILE A 7 -23.33 -10.48 2.09
N HIS A 8 -22.28 -10.41 2.92
CA HIS A 8 -21.69 -11.57 3.58
C HIS A 8 -22.61 -12.18 4.67
N GLU A 9 -23.68 -11.49 5.06
CA GLU A 9 -24.66 -11.97 6.03
C GLU A 9 -25.68 -12.94 5.40
N ASP A 10 -25.77 -12.98 4.07
CA ASP A 10 -26.73 -13.80 3.32
C ASP A 10 -26.04 -14.49 2.13
N CYS A 11 -26.04 -15.82 2.12
CA CYS A 11 -25.34 -16.61 1.11
C CYS A 11 -25.92 -16.42 -0.30
N GLU A 12 -27.25 -16.33 -0.43
CA GLU A 12 -27.90 -16.17 -1.74
C GLU A 12 -27.56 -14.79 -2.33
N VAL A 13 -27.58 -13.75 -1.49
CA VAL A 13 -27.18 -12.40 -1.89
C VAL A 13 -25.70 -12.37 -2.26
N PHE A 14 -24.82 -12.95 -1.44
CA PHE A 14 -23.38 -13.01 -1.71
C PHE A 14 -23.08 -13.66 -3.07
N CYS A 15 -23.70 -14.81 -3.37
CA CYS A 15 -23.51 -15.51 -4.63
C CYS A 15 -24.06 -14.77 -5.85
N SER A 16 -24.95 -13.79 -5.66
CA SER A 16 -25.51 -12.98 -6.74
C SER A 16 -24.68 -11.74 -7.09
N VAL A 17 -23.64 -11.43 -6.31
CA VAL A 17 -22.82 -10.22 -6.50
C VAL A 17 -21.53 -10.57 -7.23
N ASP A 18 -21.28 -9.86 -8.32
CA ASP A 18 -20.05 -9.92 -9.10
C ASP A 18 -19.63 -8.50 -9.57
N ASP A 19 -18.63 -8.43 -10.44
CA ASP A 19 -18.09 -7.18 -10.97
C ASP A 19 -19.12 -6.36 -11.78
N SER A 20 -20.28 -6.93 -12.14
CA SER A 20 -21.38 -6.18 -12.77
C SER A 20 -21.90 -5.03 -11.91
N ILE A 21 -21.62 -5.04 -10.59
CA ILE A 21 -21.92 -3.93 -9.68
C ILE A 21 -21.32 -2.60 -10.17
N LEU A 22 -20.15 -2.62 -10.83
CA LEU A 22 -19.51 -1.42 -11.39
C LEU A 22 -20.34 -0.84 -12.54
N GLN A 23 -20.91 -1.72 -13.38
CA GLN A 23 -21.81 -1.33 -14.46
C GLN A 23 -23.16 -0.85 -13.91
N MET A 24 -23.67 -1.49 -12.86
CA MET A 24 -24.88 -1.05 -12.16
C MET A 24 -24.72 0.36 -11.57
N ILE A 25 -23.59 0.66 -10.93
CA ILE A 25 -23.29 2.01 -10.42
C ILE A 25 -23.19 3.01 -11.58
N SER A 26 -22.44 2.66 -12.62
CA SER A 26 -22.22 3.55 -13.78
C SER A 26 -23.51 3.92 -14.52
N SER A 27 -24.46 2.98 -14.61
CA SER A 27 -25.74 3.14 -15.31
C SER A 27 -26.91 3.59 -14.44
N SER A 28 -26.74 3.62 -13.11
CA SER A 28 -27.81 4.00 -12.18
C SER A 28 -28.19 5.48 -12.32
N ASN A 29 -29.45 5.84 -12.11
CA ASN A 29 -29.89 7.24 -12.02
C ASN A 29 -30.08 7.70 -10.56
N HIS A 30 -29.57 6.94 -9.60
CA HIS A 30 -29.73 7.26 -8.18
C HIS A 30 -28.77 8.40 -7.77
N PRO A 31 -29.28 9.51 -7.18
CA PRO A 31 -28.46 10.68 -6.86
C PRO A 31 -27.31 10.35 -5.89
N ASP A 32 -27.55 9.47 -4.91
CA ASP A 32 -26.52 9.05 -3.95
C ASP A 32 -25.32 8.33 -4.59
N LEU A 33 -25.43 7.89 -5.85
CA LEU A 33 -24.35 7.22 -6.57
C LEU A 33 -23.53 8.16 -7.47
N GLU A 34 -23.88 9.45 -7.56
CA GLU A 34 -23.17 10.40 -8.43
C GLU A 34 -21.69 10.54 -8.05
N LYS A 35 -21.37 10.54 -6.75
CA LYS A 35 -19.97 10.54 -6.29
C LYS A 35 -19.22 9.27 -6.73
N ALA A 36 -19.85 8.10 -6.57
CA ALA A 36 -19.25 6.82 -6.97
C ALA A 36 -19.04 6.73 -8.49
N LYS A 37 -20.00 7.21 -9.28
CA LYS A 37 -19.86 7.36 -10.74
C LYS A 37 -18.68 8.25 -11.11
N GLY A 38 -18.51 9.36 -10.41
CA GLY A 38 -17.36 10.27 -10.57
C GLY A 38 -16.03 9.52 -10.46
N TYR A 39 -15.89 8.66 -9.45
CA TYR A 39 -14.69 7.82 -9.30
C TYR A 39 -14.51 6.81 -10.45
N LEU A 40 -15.58 6.13 -10.88
CA LEU A 40 -15.51 5.18 -12.01
C LEU A 40 -15.12 5.87 -13.31
N LYS A 41 -15.65 7.08 -13.56
CA LYS A 41 -15.26 7.91 -14.69
C LYS A 41 -13.78 8.31 -14.62
N ALA A 42 -13.31 8.75 -13.46
CA ALA A 42 -11.90 9.10 -13.26
C ALA A 42 -10.97 7.89 -13.51
N ILE A 43 -11.38 6.69 -13.10
CA ILE A 43 -10.65 5.44 -13.39
C ILE A 43 -10.59 5.18 -14.90
N ALA A 44 -11.72 5.28 -15.60
CA ALA A 44 -11.81 5.06 -17.05
C ALA A 44 -10.94 6.06 -17.83
N GLU A 45 -10.90 7.32 -17.39
CA GLU A 45 -10.11 8.40 -17.99
C GLU A 45 -8.64 8.40 -17.55
N ARG A 46 -8.22 7.44 -16.72
CA ARG A 46 -6.87 7.38 -16.10
C ARG A 46 -6.50 8.65 -15.33
N ASN A 47 -7.50 9.39 -14.85
CA ASN A 47 -7.33 10.53 -13.96
C ASN A 47 -7.15 10.03 -12.50
N LEU A 48 -6.07 9.30 -12.27
CA LEU A 48 -5.73 8.71 -10.98
C LEU A 48 -4.71 9.58 -10.25
N ALA A 49 -4.80 9.61 -8.92
CA ALA A 49 -3.80 10.21 -8.05
C ALA A 49 -2.39 9.70 -8.40
N ARG A 50 -1.40 10.60 -8.36
CA ARG A 50 -0.01 10.30 -8.68
C ARG A 50 0.74 9.92 -7.41
N ARG A 51 1.58 8.89 -7.47
CA ARG A 51 2.53 8.57 -6.39
C ARG A 51 3.59 9.68 -6.35
N VAL A 52 3.78 10.30 -5.20
CA VAL A 52 4.75 11.39 -5.00
C VAL A 52 5.85 11.04 -4.00
N ALA A 53 5.63 10.01 -3.18
CA ALA A 53 6.62 9.52 -2.22
C ALA A 53 6.44 8.01 -2.00
N TYR A 54 7.54 7.33 -1.69
CA TYR A 54 7.55 5.92 -1.36
C TYR A 54 8.66 5.61 -0.37
N VAL A 55 8.33 4.92 0.72
CA VAL A 55 9.30 4.53 1.75
C VAL A 55 9.05 3.08 2.13
N GLU A 56 10.11 2.29 2.24
CA GLU A 56 10.07 0.93 2.74
C GLU A 56 10.93 0.80 3.99
N CYS A 57 10.47 0.01 4.96
CA CYS A 57 11.25 -0.37 6.11
C CYS A 57 11.05 -1.85 6.44
N SER A 58 12.03 -2.42 7.17
CA SER A 58 11.96 -3.78 7.67
C SER A 58 11.50 -3.76 9.13
N PRO A 59 10.31 -4.30 9.46
CA PRO A 59 9.82 -4.37 10.84
C PRO A 59 10.71 -5.19 11.78
N ASN A 60 11.69 -5.92 11.25
CA ASN A 60 12.60 -6.76 12.03
C ASN A 60 13.83 -6.00 12.53
N GLN A 61 14.00 -4.72 12.17
CA GLN A 61 15.16 -3.91 12.56
C GLN A 61 15.11 -3.50 14.03
N ASN A 62 13.92 -3.17 14.57
CA ASN A 62 13.73 -2.86 15.99
C ASN A 62 12.27 -3.07 16.43
N GLU A 63 12.01 -3.03 17.74
CA GLU A 63 10.70 -3.29 18.33
C GLU A 63 9.64 -2.23 17.92
N MET A 64 10.03 -0.97 17.78
CA MET A 64 9.16 0.11 17.34
C MET A 64 8.61 -0.13 15.92
N LEU A 65 9.50 -0.50 14.99
CA LEU A 65 9.17 -0.84 13.60
C LEU A 65 8.35 -2.13 13.51
N ARG A 66 8.57 -3.07 14.44
CA ARG A 66 7.75 -4.29 14.54
C ARG A 66 6.29 -3.96 14.82
N ASP A 67 6.04 -3.06 15.75
CA ASP A 67 4.67 -2.64 16.11
C ASP A 67 4.03 -1.76 15.04
N ILE A 68 4.81 -0.88 14.41
CA ILE A 68 4.38 -0.17 13.19
C ILE A 68 3.98 -1.17 12.11
N GLY A 69 4.73 -2.25 11.90
CA GLY A 69 4.38 -3.25 10.90
C GLY A 69 3.08 -4.00 11.17
N LYS A 70 2.70 -4.19 12.44
CA LYS A 70 1.37 -4.74 12.80
C LYS A 70 0.25 -3.72 12.61
N GLN A 71 0.55 -2.43 12.78
CA GLN A 71 -0.42 -1.34 12.77
C GLN A 71 -0.26 -0.41 11.55
N CYS A 72 0.35 -0.89 10.46
CA CYS A 72 0.74 -0.02 9.34
C CYS A 72 -0.45 0.70 8.72
N TYR A 73 -1.64 0.08 8.74
CA TYR A 73 -2.88 0.70 8.29
C TYR A 73 -3.30 1.90 9.15
N LYS A 74 -3.11 1.84 10.49
CA LYS A 74 -3.40 2.95 11.40
C LYS A 74 -2.43 4.10 11.18
N VAL A 75 -1.14 3.78 11.04
CA VAL A 75 -0.11 4.77 10.75
C VAL A 75 -0.42 5.48 9.43
N ALA A 76 -0.74 4.73 8.37
CA ALA A 76 -1.15 5.31 7.09
C ALA A 76 -2.38 6.20 7.21
N LYS A 77 -3.43 5.74 7.91
CA LYS A 77 -4.64 6.53 8.13
C LYS A 77 -4.34 7.83 8.88
N ASN A 78 -3.58 7.76 9.98
CA ASN A 78 -3.21 8.95 10.76
C ASN A 78 -2.39 9.94 9.92
N LEU A 79 -1.48 9.44 9.08
CA LEU A 79 -0.72 10.29 8.15
C LEU A 79 -1.62 10.94 7.11
N GLN A 80 -2.59 10.20 6.56
CA GLN A 80 -3.55 10.75 5.60
C GLN A 80 -4.40 11.85 6.25
N ASP A 81 -4.95 11.60 7.44
CA ASP A 81 -5.77 12.56 8.18
C ASP A 81 -4.95 13.82 8.51
N GLN A 82 -3.70 13.65 8.97
CA GLN A 82 -2.79 14.76 9.27
C GLN A 82 -2.46 15.60 8.02
N LEU A 83 -2.07 14.97 6.92
CA LEU A 83 -1.70 15.66 5.68
C LEU A 83 -2.89 16.39 5.06
N THR A 84 -4.08 15.79 5.14
CA THR A 84 -5.32 16.42 4.68
C THR A 84 -5.62 17.66 5.52
N GLU A 85 -5.55 17.57 6.84
CA GLU A 85 -5.77 18.71 7.74
C GLU A 85 -4.77 19.85 7.48
N GLU A 86 -3.48 19.53 7.36
CA GLU A 86 -2.43 20.51 7.06
C GLU A 86 -2.61 21.18 5.69
N GLY A 87 -3.18 20.45 4.72
CA GLY A 87 -3.42 20.93 3.36
C GLY A 87 -4.70 21.75 3.18
N LYS A 88 -5.60 21.81 4.17
CA LYS A 88 -6.89 22.53 4.05
C LYS A 88 -6.72 24.01 3.72
N ALA A 89 -5.65 24.64 4.23
CA ALA A 89 -5.33 26.02 3.93
C ALA A 89 -5.07 26.27 2.42
N ASP A 90 -4.72 25.23 1.69
CA ASP A 90 -4.41 25.24 0.26
C ASP A 90 -5.56 24.65 -0.60
N GLY A 91 -6.72 24.43 0.01
CA GLY A 91 -7.90 23.88 -0.67
C GLY A 91 -7.87 22.37 -0.88
N VAL A 92 -6.96 21.65 -0.21
CA VAL A 92 -6.92 20.17 -0.23
C VAL A 92 -8.18 19.62 0.44
N ILE A 93 -8.83 18.65 -0.19
CA ILE A 93 -9.94 17.88 0.38
C ILE A 93 -9.53 16.42 0.63
N ASP A 94 -10.35 15.69 1.39
CA ASP A 94 -10.07 14.28 1.75
C ASP A 94 -9.78 13.38 0.54
N ASP A 95 -10.43 13.63 -0.60
CA ASP A 95 -10.26 12.86 -1.84
C ASP A 95 -8.97 13.20 -2.61
N ASP A 96 -8.17 14.16 -2.14
CA ASP A 96 -6.91 14.56 -2.77
C ASP A 96 -5.68 13.85 -2.21
N VAL A 97 -5.78 13.24 -1.02
CA VAL A 97 -4.65 12.66 -0.29
C VAL A 97 -4.93 11.20 0.02
N TYR A 98 -4.05 10.32 -0.44
CA TYR A 98 -4.11 8.90 -0.10
C TYR A 98 -2.76 8.43 0.43
N VAL A 99 -2.76 7.87 1.63
CA VAL A 99 -1.59 7.17 2.16
C VAL A 99 -1.86 5.68 2.14
N ILE A 100 -1.14 4.97 1.28
CA ILE A 100 -1.27 3.52 1.14
C ILE A 100 -0.15 2.86 1.93
N SER A 101 -0.51 2.06 2.93
CA SER A 101 0.44 1.11 3.53
C SER A 101 0.32 -0.27 2.90
N ARG A 102 1.44 -0.98 2.80
CA ARG A 102 1.45 -2.40 2.43
C ARG A 102 2.35 -3.15 3.38
N ARG A 103 1.90 -4.32 3.80
CA ARG A 103 2.73 -5.30 4.49
C ARG A 103 3.04 -6.42 3.50
N ILE A 104 4.30 -6.49 3.08
CA ILE A 104 4.81 -7.48 2.14
C ILE A 104 5.51 -8.53 2.97
N TYR A 105 5.00 -9.75 3.02
CA TYR A 105 5.61 -10.79 3.84
C TYR A 105 5.53 -12.15 3.15
N SER A 106 6.50 -13.01 3.46
CA SER A 106 6.65 -14.32 2.80
C SER A 106 5.60 -15.34 3.23
N GLY A 107 4.66 -14.99 4.13
CA GLY A 107 3.67 -15.88 4.73
C GLY A 107 3.85 -16.08 6.24
N LEU A 108 3.08 -17.01 6.82
CA LEU A 108 3.03 -17.28 8.28
C LEU A 108 2.67 -16.03 9.11
N ASP A 109 3.43 -15.76 10.17
CA ASP A 109 3.27 -14.61 11.07
C ASP A 109 4.02 -13.35 10.58
N GLY A 110 4.71 -13.45 9.44
CA GLY A 110 5.56 -12.42 8.87
C GLY A 110 6.92 -12.26 9.56
N TYR A 111 7.25 -13.08 10.55
CA TYR A 111 8.55 -13.04 11.20
C TYR A 111 9.38 -14.29 10.91
N ARG A 112 8.71 -15.42 10.68
CA ARG A 112 9.36 -16.67 10.26
C ARG A 112 9.40 -16.82 8.75
N HIS A 113 10.48 -17.42 8.25
CA HIS A 113 10.60 -17.79 6.85
C HIS A 113 9.81 -19.09 6.60
N PRO A 114 8.88 -19.18 5.63
CA PRO A 114 8.05 -20.39 5.46
C PRO A 114 8.83 -21.70 5.35
N MET A 115 10.01 -21.66 4.73
CA MET A 115 10.88 -22.84 4.61
C MET A 115 11.44 -23.36 5.94
N SER A 116 11.41 -22.57 7.03
CA SER A 116 11.72 -23.08 8.38
C SER A 116 10.65 -24.05 8.87
N GLU A 117 9.45 -24.00 8.30
CA GLU A 117 8.31 -24.89 8.61
C GLU A 117 8.11 -25.98 7.56
N ALA A 118 9.01 -26.10 6.57
CA ALA A 118 9.01 -27.21 5.64
C ALA A 118 9.74 -28.43 6.23
N LEU A 119 9.28 -29.64 5.92
CA LEU A 119 10.03 -30.88 6.15
C LEU A 119 10.67 -31.30 4.83
N VAL A 120 11.97 -31.53 4.86
CA VAL A 120 12.75 -32.05 3.74
C VAL A 120 13.33 -33.41 4.10
N TYR A 121 13.65 -34.22 3.10
CA TYR A 121 14.37 -35.48 3.26
C TYR A 121 15.38 -35.62 2.12
N ASP A 122 16.38 -36.49 2.28
CA ASP A 122 17.29 -36.84 1.19
C ASP A 122 16.82 -38.14 0.55
N ASN A 123 16.51 -38.06 -0.74
CA ASN A 123 16.00 -39.19 -1.52
C ASN A 123 17.07 -40.23 -1.86
N LYS A 124 18.34 -39.99 -1.48
CA LYS A 124 19.45 -40.94 -1.61
C LYS A 124 19.68 -41.77 -0.35
N GLU A 125 19.03 -41.43 0.77
CA GLU A 125 19.08 -42.23 1.99
C GLU A 125 18.21 -43.49 1.84
N ALA A 126 18.69 -44.63 2.33
CA ALA A 126 17.95 -45.90 2.24
C ALA A 126 16.65 -45.92 3.10
N ASP A 127 16.60 -45.11 4.16
CA ASP A 127 15.45 -44.88 5.03
C ASP A 127 15.29 -43.36 5.24
N PRO A 128 14.60 -42.65 4.32
CA PRO A 128 14.53 -41.19 4.36
C PRO A 128 13.77 -40.68 5.59
N LYS A 129 14.42 -39.83 6.39
CA LYS A 129 13.80 -39.21 7.57
C LYS A 129 13.46 -37.74 7.32
N PRO A 130 12.27 -37.28 7.75
CA PRO A 130 11.92 -35.87 7.65
C PRO A 130 12.79 -35.04 8.59
N ARG A 131 13.34 -33.94 8.08
CA ARG A 131 14.13 -32.95 8.83
C ARG A 131 13.75 -31.53 8.46
N ARG A 132 13.96 -30.60 9.37
CA ARG A 132 13.85 -29.16 9.09
C ARG A 132 15.11 -28.70 8.34
N LEU A 133 14.95 -27.67 7.52
CA LEU A 133 16.10 -26.95 6.98
C LEU A 133 16.78 -26.17 8.11
N ASP A 134 18.10 -26.12 8.03
CA ASP A 134 18.91 -25.35 8.97
C ASP A 134 18.71 -23.84 8.76
N ASN A 135 18.60 -23.08 9.85
CA ASN A 135 18.38 -21.64 9.81
C ASN A 135 19.58 -20.91 9.21
N LEU A 136 20.81 -21.39 9.44
CA LEU A 136 21.99 -20.80 8.82
C LEU A 136 21.95 -21.00 7.30
N TRP A 137 21.54 -22.18 6.83
CA TRP A 137 21.32 -22.43 5.40
C TRP A 137 20.27 -21.48 4.80
N LEU A 138 19.16 -21.23 5.52
CA LEU A 138 18.11 -20.29 5.09
C LEU A 138 18.64 -18.85 5.01
N ASP A 139 19.38 -18.41 6.01
CA ASP A 139 19.97 -17.07 6.07
C ASP A 139 20.97 -16.80 4.93
N PHE A 140 21.64 -17.85 4.42
CA PHE A 140 22.54 -17.73 3.27
C PHE A 140 21.80 -17.67 1.92
N ARG A 141 20.56 -18.13 1.85
CA ARG A 141 19.81 -18.31 0.59
C ARG A 141 18.64 -17.35 0.44
N ALA A 142 18.18 -16.75 1.53
CA ALA A 142 17.02 -15.87 1.55
C ALA A 142 17.27 -14.63 2.42
N SER A 143 16.41 -13.62 2.24
CA SER A 143 16.40 -12.44 3.09
C SER A 143 16.11 -12.81 4.54
N ARG A 144 16.92 -12.29 5.47
CA ARG A 144 16.63 -12.32 6.92
C ARG A 144 15.37 -11.54 7.29
N HIS A 145 14.94 -10.62 6.41
CA HIS A 145 13.72 -9.85 6.56
C HIS A 145 12.60 -10.54 5.80
N THR A 146 11.78 -11.27 6.54
CA THR A 146 10.61 -12.04 6.06
C THR A 146 9.35 -11.17 5.91
N THR A 147 9.38 -9.95 6.46
CA THR A 147 8.40 -8.89 6.23
C THR A 147 9.11 -7.59 5.85
N MET A 148 8.53 -6.87 4.92
CA MET A 148 8.75 -5.48 4.60
C MET A 148 7.43 -4.72 4.77
N VAL A 149 7.51 -3.46 5.18
CA VAL A 149 6.36 -2.55 5.20
C VAL A 149 6.70 -1.37 4.32
N SER A 150 5.75 -0.99 3.47
CA SER A 150 5.88 0.17 2.60
C SER A 150 4.80 1.21 2.90
N PHE A 151 5.15 2.48 2.85
CA PHE A 151 4.21 3.61 2.87
C PHE A 151 4.36 4.40 1.57
N ALA A 152 3.25 4.71 0.93
CA ALA A 152 3.23 5.43 -0.34
C ALA A 152 2.23 6.58 -0.26
N LEU A 153 2.68 7.79 -0.57
CA LEU A 153 1.82 8.96 -0.69
C LEU A 153 1.37 9.12 -2.14
N TYR A 154 0.05 9.15 -2.34
CA TYR A 154 -0.57 9.51 -3.61
C TYR A 154 -1.36 10.79 -3.45
N LEU A 155 -1.18 11.71 -4.38
CA LEU A 155 -1.83 13.01 -4.39
C LEU A 155 -2.62 13.21 -5.67
N SER A 156 -3.76 13.90 -5.57
CA SER A 156 -4.57 14.32 -6.71
C SER A 156 -3.75 15.13 -7.71
N ARG A 157 -4.07 14.96 -9.00
CA ARG A 157 -3.43 15.71 -10.10
C ARG A 157 -3.87 17.17 -10.18
N ALA A 158 -4.93 17.53 -9.47
CA ALA A 158 -5.45 18.90 -9.44
C ALA A 158 -4.64 19.82 -8.51
N LEU A 159 -3.84 19.24 -7.60
CA LEU A 159 -3.02 20.01 -6.66
C LEU A 159 -1.87 20.72 -7.38
N SER A 160 -1.53 21.92 -6.91
CA SER A 160 -0.35 22.65 -7.38
C SER A 160 0.94 21.91 -7.02
N GLU A 161 2.00 22.13 -7.81
CA GLU A 161 3.32 21.54 -7.52
C GLU A 161 3.85 21.98 -6.15
N ASP A 162 3.64 23.25 -5.75
CA ASP A 162 4.04 23.74 -4.42
C ASP A 162 3.33 23.00 -3.28
N THR A 163 2.03 22.72 -3.45
CA THR A 163 1.25 21.95 -2.47
C THR A 163 1.75 20.51 -2.40
N VAL A 164 2.05 19.91 -3.55
CA VAL A 164 2.60 18.56 -3.62
C VAL A 164 3.96 18.45 -2.94
N ASP A 165 4.88 19.37 -3.23
CA ASP A 165 6.21 19.36 -2.63
C ASP A 165 6.14 19.53 -1.11
N ARG A 166 5.27 20.44 -0.62
CA ARG A 166 5.05 20.64 0.82
C ARG A 166 4.48 19.38 1.48
N LEU A 167 3.43 18.78 0.92
CA LEU A 167 2.80 17.58 1.49
C LEU A 167 3.74 16.38 1.46
N ARG A 168 4.56 16.23 0.42
CA ARG A 168 5.63 15.22 0.37
C ARG A 168 6.64 15.40 1.51
N ASP A 169 7.16 16.61 1.67
CA ASP A 169 8.14 16.90 2.72
C ASP A 169 7.56 16.66 4.12
N ARG A 170 6.26 16.95 4.32
CA ARG A 170 5.55 16.66 5.57
C ARG A 170 5.39 15.16 5.81
N PHE A 171 5.04 14.41 4.78
CA PHE A 171 4.94 12.95 4.84
C PHE A 171 6.27 12.31 5.24
N GLU A 172 7.37 12.71 4.61
CA GLU A 172 8.71 12.20 4.91
C GLU A 172 9.13 12.51 6.36
N LYS A 173 8.91 13.75 6.82
CA LYS A 173 9.19 14.14 8.22
C LYS A 173 8.32 13.39 9.22
N ALA A 174 7.05 13.18 8.90
CA ALA A 174 6.14 12.44 9.77
C ALA A 174 6.55 10.97 9.90
N LEU A 175 6.98 10.32 8.80
CA LEU A 175 7.54 8.97 8.84
C LEU A 175 8.83 8.89 9.68
N ALA A 176 9.70 9.90 9.60
CA ALA A 176 10.90 9.96 10.43
C ALA A 176 10.56 10.00 11.94
N ASN A 177 9.46 10.65 12.34
CA ASN A 177 8.98 10.63 13.73
C ASN A 177 8.51 9.24 14.18
N TYR A 178 8.13 8.37 13.24
CA TYR A 178 7.85 6.95 13.48
C TYR A 178 9.13 6.09 13.45
N GLY A 179 10.32 6.68 13.40
CA GLY A 179 11.59 5.96 13.33
C GLY A 179 11.81 5.24 12.00
N ILE A 180 11.06 5.61 10.96
CA ILE A 180 11.20 5.08 9.60
C ILE A 180 12.21 5.95 8.88
N GLU A 181 13.36 5.37 8.54
CA GLU A 181 14.38 6.08 7.76
C GLU A 181 13.91 6.33 6.34
N VAL A 182 13.85 7.60 5.97
CA VAL A 182 13.65 8.03 4.58
C VAL A 182 15.04 8.10 3.95
N GLN A 183 15.33 7.22 2.98
CA GLN A 183 16.61 7.25 2.29
C GLN A 183 16.78 8.56 1.51
N ASP A 184 17.98 9.12 1.57
CA ASP A 184 18.32 10.37 0.89
C ASP A 184 18.16 10.23 -0.64
N ARG A 185 17.67 11.30 -1.28
CA ARG A 185 17.02 11.36 -2.61
C ARG A 185 17.87 10.96 -3.83
N SER A 186 18.95 10.22 -3.67
CA SER A 186 19.91 9.89 -4.73
C SER A 186 19.55 8.63 -5.55
N ASN A 187 18.58 7.81 -5.13
CA ASN A 187 18.29 6.51 -5.76
C ASN A 187 16.85 6.31 -6.25
N GLU A 188 15.97 7.31 -6.18
CA GLU A 188 14.69 7.20 -6.90
C GLU A 188 14.92 7.46 -8.39
N GLY A 189 14.64 6.44 -9.22
CA GLY A 189 14.74 6.52 -10.67
C GLY A 189 13.99 7.72 -11.26
N PRO A 190 14.33 8.12 -12.50
CA PRO A 190 14.02 9.44 -13.02
C PRO A 190 12.52 9.75 -12.96
N SER A 191 12.19 10.92 -12.41
CA SER A 191 10.91 11.59 -12.60
C SER A 191 10.48 11.50 -14.06
N PRO A 192 9.16 11.44 -14.38
CA PRO A 192 8.69 11.45 -15.74
C PRO A 192 9.35 12.61 -16.49
N LYS A 193 10.13 12.29 -17.54
CA LYS A 193 10.88 13.29 -18.31
C LYS A 193 9.92 14.40 -18.72
N LYS A 194 10.22 15.65 -18.32
CA LYS A 194 9.54 16.84 -18.85
C LYS A 194 9.48 16.72 -20.37
N ARG A 195 8.29 16.92 -20.93
CA ARG A 195 8.05 16.95 -22.38
C ARG A 195 9.00 18.00 -22.95
N ARG A 196 9.89 17.61 -23.88
CA ARG A 196 10.75 18.57 -24.58
C ARG A 196 9.84 19.56 -25.29
N GLU A 197 9.92 20.83 -24.92
CA GLU A 197 9.38 21.92 -25.73
C GLU A 197 10.19 21.94 -27.02
N ASN A 198 9.52 21.67 -28.14
CA ASN A 198 10.09 21.89 -29.46
C ASN A 198 10.05 23.40 -29.71
N ASN A 199 11.19 24.06 -29.57
CA ASN A 199 11.38 25.39 -30.13
C ASN A 199 11.47 25.24 -31.65
N ASN A 200 10.47 25.77 -32.34
CA ASN A 200 10.57 26.14 -33.76
C ASN A 200 11.50 27.36 -33.90
#